data_AF-A0A936SZS5-F1
#
_entry.id   AF-A0A936SZS5-F1
#
_cell.length_a   1.000
_cell.length_b   1.000
_cell.length_c   1.000
_cell.angle_alpha   90.00
_cell.angle_beta   90.00
_cell.angle_gamma   90.00
#
_symmetry.space_group_name_H-M   'P 1'
#
loop_
_entity.id
_entity.type
_entity.pdbx_description
1 polymer ?
#
loop_
_entity_poly.entity_id
_entity_poly.type
_entity_poly.pdbx_seq_one_letter_code
_entity_poly.pdbx_strand_id
1 'polypeptide(L)'
;MSDALSLAMVTTPSEAHLSSSALRMPPFAPREAPITQTLPRIPPRIPAANIPRTTPERMIVARDRIRAAAEGGQRVRSYEVALDLDLSEFHFARQFRAAFGRSPHVFYDEVRAQKARELLAEGLNEGEVARRIGFRRPAELRALLAKR
;
A
#
# COMPACT_ATOMS: atom_id res chain seq x y z
N MET A 1 37.47 -12.19 -84.67
CA MET A 1 37.74 -10.81 -85.10
C MET A 1 36.47 -10.02 -84.89
N SER A 2 36.58 -9.00 -84.02
CA SER A 2 35.68 -7.85 -83.83
C SER A 2 34.28 -8.14 -83.31
N ASP A 3 34.04 -7.88 -82.01
CA ASP A 3 33.68 -6.56 -81.41
C ASP A 3 32.22 -6.21 -81.71
N ALA A 4 31.38 -5.74 -80.80
CA ALA A 4 31.52 -5.38 -79.39
C ALA A 4 30.09 -5.10 -78.84
N LEU A 5 30.01 -4.83 -77.53
CA LEU A 5 28.90 -4.14 -76.82
C LEU A 5 27.66 -5.02 -76.55
N SER A 6 27.14 -5.17 -75.35
CA SER A 6 27.30 -4.43 -74.10
C SER A 6 26.85 -5.32 -72.94
N LEU A 7 27.61 -5.32 -71.84
CA LEU A 7 27.21 -5.94 -70.58
C LEU A 7 27.40 -4.93 -69.44
N ALA A 8 26.44 -4.97 -68.52
CA ALA A 8 26.36 -4.31 -67.21
C ALA A 8 25.96 -2.83 -67.22
N MET A 9 24.81 -2.54 -66.62
CA MET A 9 24.75 -2.08 -65.23
C MET A 9 23.31 -2.22 -64.72
N VAL A 10 23.14 -3.03 -63.67
CA VAL A 10 22.84 -2.60 -62.30
C VAL A 10 21.34 -2.59 -62.01
N THR A 11 21.00 -3.55 -61.17
CA THR A 11 19.77 -3.74 -60.42
C THR A 11 19.53 -2.59 -59.42
N THR A 12 18.24 -2.24 -59.22
CA THR A 12 17.54 -1.82 -57.99
C THR A 12 16.52 -0.69 -58.28
N PRO A 13 15.49 -0.48 -57.44
CA PRO A 13 14.54 -1.47 -56.95
C PRO A 13 13.06 -0.99 -57.04
N SER A 14 12.15 -1.95 -57.09
CA SER A 14 10.89 -2.01 -56.34
C SER A 14 10.33 -0.69 -55.80
N GLU A 15 9.43 -0.04 -56.54
CA GLU A 15 8.49 0.91 -55.93
C GLU A 15 7.42 0.12 -55.15
N ALA A 16 7.56 0.21 -53.83
CA ALA A 16 6.58 -0.25 -52.88
C ALA A 16 5.26 0.52 -53.06
N HIS A 17 4.24 -0.15 -53.57
CA HIS A 17 2.86 0.29 -53.41
C HIS A 17 2.51 0.27 -51.91
N LEU A 18 2.64 1.42 -51.26
CA LEU A 18 2.08 1.67 -49.93
C LEU A 18 0.56 1.65 -50.05
N SER A 19 -0.02 0.46 -49.84
CA SER A 19 -1.44 0.30 -49.54
C SER A 19 -1.73 1.03 -48.23
N SER A 20 -2.20 2.27 -48.33
CA SER A 20 -2.70 3.06 -47.20
C SER A 20 -4.00 2.43 -46.73
N SER A 21 -3.86 1.35 -45.95
CA SER A 21 -4.94 0.72 -45.23
C SER A 21 -5.31 1.68 -44.11
N ALA A 22 -6.26 2.57 -44.39
CA ALA A 22 -6.83 3.49 -43.43
C ALA A 22 -7.35 2.67 -42.24
N LEU A 23 -6.61 2.69 -41.13
CA LEU A 23 -7.04 2.15 -39.85
C LEU A 23 -8.36 2.84 -39.50
N ARG A 24 -9.46 2.13 -39.75
CA ARG A 24 -10.81 2.51 -39.35
C ARG A 24 -10.84 2.52 -37.82
N MET A 25 -10.52 3.65 -37.21
CA MET A 25 -10.70 3.84 -35.78
C MET A 25 -12.19 3.71 -35.46
N PRO A 26 -12.60 2.84 -34.52
CA PRO A 26 -13.98 2.81 -34.07
C PRO A 26 -14.34 4.15 -33.42
N PRO A 27 -15.62 4.58 -33.48
CA PRO A 27 -16.04 5.81 -32.83
C PRO A 27 -15.75 5.72 -31.33
N PHE A 28 -15.16 6.78 -30.79
CA PHE A 28 -14.94 6.95 -29.35
C PHE A 28 -16.31 7.00 -28.64
N ALA A 29 -16.80 5.85 -28.19
CA ALA A 29 -17.96 5.82 -27.31
C ALA A 29 -17.51 6.35 -25.94
N PRO A 30 -18.12 7.44 -25.40
CA PRO A 30 -17.81 7.89 -24.06
C PRO A 30 -18.15 6.75 -23.10
N ARG A 31 -17.13 6.23 -22.41
CA ARG A 31 -17.30 5.18 -21.41
C ARG A 31 -17.94 5.83 -20.19
N GLU A 32 -19.27 5.90 -20.17
CA GLU A 32 -20.07 6.25 -18.98
C GLU A 32 -20.01 5.08 -17.97
N ALA A 33 -18.81 4.78 -17.47
CA ALA A 33 -18.73 4.04 -16.23
C ALA A 33 -19.09 5.03 -15.11
N PRO A 34 -20.06 4.72 -14.23
CA PRO A 34 -20.30 5.55 -13.07
C PRO A 34 -18.98 5.65 -12.30
N ILE A 35 -18.49 6.88 -12.16
CA ILE A 35 -17.37 7.19 -11.29
C ILE A 35 -17.92 7.00 -9.87
N THR A 36 -18.00 5.76 -9.40
CA THR A 36 -18.26 5.47 -8.00
C THR A 36 -17.02 5.95 -7.27
N GLN A 37 -17.00 7.23 -6.96
CA GLN A 37 -16.00 7.85 -6.12
C GLN A 37 -16.20 7.24 -4.75
N THR A 38 -15.54 6.10 -4.49
CA THR A 38 -15.41 5.56 -3.15
C THR A 38 -14.64 6.60 -2.38
N LEU A 39 -15.36 7.53 -1.74
CA LEU A 39 -14.77 8.54 -0.88
C LEU A 39 -13.82 7.81 0.08
N PRO A 40 -12.56 8.24 0.21
CA PRO A 40 -11.66 7.65 1.19
C PRO A 40 -12.38 7.73 2.54
N ARG A 41 -12.59 6.58 3.17
CA ARG A 41 -13.25 6.51 4.47
C ARG A 41 -12.38 7.27 5.45
N ILE A 42 -12.76 8.51 5.75
CA ILE A 42 -12.12 9.32 6.78
C ILE A 42 -12.38 8.57 8.09
N PRO A 43 -11.33 8.05 8.78
CA PRO A 43 -11.53 7.42 10.07
C PRO A 43 -12.18 8.45 11.01
N PRO A 44 -13.11 8.04 11.90
CA PRO A 44 -13.74 8.98 12.81
C PRO A 44 -12.65 9.65 13.65
N ARG A 45 -12.49 10.97 13.45
CA ARG A 45 -11.54 11.77 14.23
C ARG A 45 -11.99 11.78 15.68
N ILE A 46 -11.08 11.66 16.64
CA ILE A 46 -11.44 11.94 18.04
C ILE A 46 -11.99 13.38 18.06
N PRO A 47 -13.23 13.62 18.54
CA PRO A 47 -13.75 14.96 18.61
C PRO A 47 -12.78 15.83 19.42
N ALA A 48 -12.45 17.03 18.92
CA ALA A 48 -11.42 17.88 19.52
C ALA A 48 -11.62 18.14 21.02
N ALA A 49 -12.87 18.08 21.51
CA ALA A 49 -13.24 18.22 22.92
C ALA A 49 -12.68 17.11 23.84
N ASN A 50 -12.30 15.95 23.29
CA ASN A 50 -11.86 14.78 24.06
C ASN A 50 -10.35 14.48 23.92
N ILE A 51 -9.58 15.40 23.33
CA ILE A 51 -8.13 15.22 23.22
C ILE A 51 -7.51 15.45 24.61
N PRO A 52 -6.70 14.50 25.15
CA PRO A 52 -6.07 14.68 26.43
C PRO A 52 -5.20 15.94 26.48
N ARG A 53 -5.15 16.60 27.65
CA ARG A 53 -4.51 17.91 27.77
C ARG A 53 -2.99 17.80 27.89
N THR A 54 -2.48 16.67 28.39
CA THR A 54 -1.05 16.48 28.62
C THR A 54 -0.44 15.52 27.60
N THR A 55 0.83 15.74 27.27
CA THR A 55 1.57 14.87 26.34
C THR A 55 1.65 13.42 26.83
N PRO A 56 1.91 13.12 28.13
CA PRO A 56 1.91 11.75 28.63
C PRO A 56 0.57 11.04 28.44
N GLU A 57 -0.56 11.70 28.74
CA GLU A 57 -1.89 11.13 28.53
C GLU A 57 -2.15 10.84 27.04
N ARG A 58 -1.79 11.77 26.15
CA ARG A 58 -1.88 11.56 24.69
C ARG A 58 -1.09 10.33 24.25
N MET A 59 0.10 10.09 24.82
CA MET A 59 0.90 8.90 24.48
C MET A 59 0.25 7.59 24.96
N ILE A 60 -0.40 7.59 26.13
CA ILE A 60 -1.14 6.43 26.62
C ILE A 60 -2.31 6.12 25.67
N VAL A 61 -3.12 7.12 25.33
CA VAL A 61 -4.24 6.97 24.38
C VAL A 61 -3.74 6.50 23.01
N ALA A 62 -2.62 7.05 22.52
CA ALA A 62 -2.02 6.62 21.26
C ALA A 62 -1.64 5.13 21.29
N ARG A 63 -0.96 4.69 22.35
CA ARG A 63 -0.52 3.31 22.51
C ARG A 63 -1.71 2.36 22.53
N ASP A 64 -2.73 2.68 23.30
CA ASP A 64 -3.91 1.83 23.46
C ASP A 64 -4.68 1.72 22.13
N ARG A 65 -4.78 2.82 21.38
CA ARG A 65 -5.36 2.82 20.04
C ARG A 65 -4.55 1.99 19.03
N ILE A 66 -3.23 2.14 19.01
CA ILE A 66 -2.35 1.37 18.12
C ILE A 66 -2.46 -0.13 18.45
N ARG A 67 -2.49 -0.47 19.74
CA ARG A 67 -2.68 -1.85 20.21
C ARG A 67 -4.02 -2.42 19.74
N ALA A 68 -5.12 -1.73 20.00
CA ALA A 68 -6.45 -2.21 19.63
C ALA A 68 -6.57 -2.43 18.11
N ALA A 69 -6.00 -1.52 17.31
CA ALA A 69 -5.95 -1.67 15.87
C ALA A 69 -5.10 -2.87 15.42
N ALA A 70 -3.91 -3.04 16.00
CA ALA A 70 -3.02 -4.16 15.71
C ALA A 70 -3.69 -5.51 16.02
N GLU A 71 -4.29 -5.64 17.21
CA GLU A 71 -4.98 -6.85 17.66
C GLU A 71 -6.24 -7.15 16.82
N GLY A 72 -6.95 -6.11 16.38
CA GLY A 72 -8.12 -6.22 15.50
C GLY A 72 -7.82 -6.37 14.01
N GLY A 73 -6.54 -6.47 13.63
CA GLY A 73 -6.12 -6.58 12.23
C GLY A 73 -6.42 -5.34 11.38
N GLN A 74 -6.66 -4.19 12.02
CA GLN A 74 -6.95 -2.93 11.37
C GLN A 74 -5.66 -2.21 11.02
N ARG A 75 -5.48 -1.94 9.72
CA ARG A 75 -4.32 -1.23 9.23
C ARG A 75 -4.36 0.25 9.63
N VAL A 76 -3.58 0.63 10.64
CA VAL A 76 -3.42 2.02 11.10
C VAL A 76 -2.07 2.60 10.66
N ARG A 77 -2.04 3.90 10.36
CA ARG A 77 -0.82 4.69 10.13
C ARG A 77 -0.50 5.57 11.32
N SER A 78 0.79 5.79 11.57
CA SER A 78 1.26 6.67 12.63
C SER A 78 0.70 8.09 12.49
N TYR A 79 0.65 8.63 11.28
CA TYR A 79 0.06 9.95 11.03
C TYR A 79 -1.42 10.04 11.40
N GLU A 80 -2.21 8.99 11.22
CA GLU A 80 -3.65 9.01 11.55
C GLU A 80 -3.83 9.18 13.06
N VAL A 81 -3.07 8.41 13.85
CA VAL A 81 -3.07 8.50 15.32
C VAL A 81 -2.56 9.87 15.79
N ALA A 82 -1.55 10.43 15.10
CA ALA A 82 -1.03 11.75 15.43
C ALA A 82 -2.07 12.85 15.20
N LEU A 83 -2.77 12.83 14.06
CA LEU A 83 -3.83 13.80 13.72
C LEU A 83 -5.00 13.76 14.71
N ASP A 84 -5.33 12.57 15.21
CA ASP A 84 -6.37 12.37 16.22
C ASP A 84 -6.00 12.94 17.59
N LEU A 85 -4.71 13.15 17.85
CA LEU A 85 -4.19 13.71 19.09
C LEU A 85 -3.70 15.15 18.94
N ASP A 86 -4.00 15.77 17.79
CA ASP A 86 -3.58 17.12 17.42
C ASP A 86 -2.05 17.30 17.49
N LEU A 87 -1.32 16.32 16.95
CA LEU A 87 0.13 16.31 16.85
C LEU A 87 0.59 16.15 15.41
N SER A 88 1.75 16.72 15.08
CA SER A 88 2.44 16.33 13.85
C SER A 88 2.99 14.91 13.97
N GLU A 89 3.08 14.19 12.86
CA GLU A 89 3.61 12.81 12.84
C GLU A 89 5.02 12.73 13.42
N PHE A 90 5.89 13.69 13.09
CA PHE A 90 7.27 13.73 13.60
C PHE A 90 7.34 13.94 15.11
N HIS A 91 6.54 14.89 15.64
CA HIS A 91 6.50 15.13 17.08
C HIS A 91 5.93 13.91 17.81
N PHE A 92 4.84 13.34 17.28
CA PHE A 92 4.24 12.11 17.80
C PHE A 92 5.25 10.96 17.87
N ALA A 93 5.95 10.68 16.78
CA ALA A 93 6.92 9.58 16.73
C ALA A 93 8.05 9.74 17.75
N ARG A 94 8.56 10.96 17.95
CA ARG A 94 9.58 11.27 18.96
C ARG A 94 9.06 11.07 20.37
N GLN A 95 7.89 11.63 20.70
CA GLN A 95 7.31 11.50 22.04
C GLN A 95 6.93 10.05 22.36
N PHE A 96 6.40 9.32 21.39
CA PHE A 96 6.05 7.91 21.55
C PHE A 96 7.29 7.06 21.83
N ARG A 97 8.39 7.29 21.08
CA ARG A 97 9.66 6.60 21.32
C ARG A 97 10.25 6.95 22.69
N ALA A 98 10.19 8.22 23.10
CA ALA A 98 10.65 8.65 24.42
C ALA A 98 9.84 7.98 25.55
N ALA A 99 8.53 7.81 25.36
CA ALA A 99 7.65 7.19 26.35
C ALA A 99 7.73 5.66 26.42
N PHE A 100 7.93 4.97 25.28
CA PHE A 100 7.78 3.51 25.18
C PHE A 100 9.00 2.76 24.62
N GLY A 101 10.10 3.47 24.34
CA GLY A 101 11.37 2.91 23.89
C GLY A 101 11.46 2.54 22.41
N ARG A 102 10.34 2.53 21.68
CA ARG A 102 10.28 2.17 20.25
C ARG A 102 9.35 3.07 19.46
N SER A 103 9.49 3.08 18.13
CA SER A 103 8.62 3.89 17.27
C SER A 103 7.20 3.31 17.21
N PRO A 104 6.18 4.14 16.87
CA PRO A 104 4.80 3.66 16.74
C PRO A 104 4.64 2.48 15.77
N HIS A 105 5.35 2.50 14.64
CA HIS A 105 5.33 1.43 13.65
C HIS A 105 5.92 0.11 14.18
N VAL A 106 7.04 0.18 14.91
CA VAL A 106 7.66 -1.01 15.51
C VAL A 106 6.73 -1.60 16.58
N PHE A 107 6.16 -0.75 17.43
CA PHE A 107 5.18 -1.18 18.43
C PHE A 107 3.97 -1.89 17.80
N TYR A 108 3.43 -1.34 16.70
CA TYR A 108 2.31 -1.95 15.97
C TYR A 108 2.65 -3.34 15.43
N ASP A 109 3.81 -3.50 14.79
CA ASP A 109 4.26 -4.79 14.26
C ASP A 109 4.51 -5.82 15.39
N GLU A 110 5.10 -5.40 16.51
CA GLU A 110 5.29 -6.25 17.68
C GLU A 110 3.96 -6.77 18.25
N VAL A 111 2.96 -5.89 18.41
CA VAL A 111 1.64 -6.30 18.91
C VAL A 111 0.98 -7.27 17.95
N ARG A 112 1.08 -7.03 16.62
CA ARG A 112 0.56 -7.98 15.62
C ARG A 112 1.26 -9.33 15.68
N ALA A 113 2.59 -9.34 15.85
CA ALA A 113 3.37 -10.56 15.95
C ALA A 113 2.98 -11.33 17.21
N GLN A 114 2.83 -10.63 18.34
CA GLN A 114 2.39 -11.23 19.59
C GLN A 114 1.00 -11.85 19.46
N LYS A 115 0.02 -11.10 18.94
CA LYS A 115 -1.34 -11.63 18.74
C LYS A 115 -1.37 -12.81 17.76
N ALA A 116 -0.54 -12.78 16.71
CA ALA A 116 -0.42 -13.88 15.78
C ALA A 116 0.09 -15.16 16.46
N ARG A 117 1.09 -15.04 17.33
CA ARG A 117 1.62 -16.19 18.10
C ARG A 117 0.57 -16.78 19.03
N GLU A 118 -0.22 -15.94 19.70
CA GLU A 118 -1.34 -16.39 20.54
C GLU A 118 -2.36 -17.19 19.74
N LEU A 119 -2.81 -16.65 18.60
CA LEU A 119 -3.80 -17.31 17.74
C LEU A 119 -3.27 -18.65 17.16
N LEU A 120 -1.98 -18.71 16.82
CA LEU A 120 -1.34 -19.96 16.39
C LEU A 120 -1.28 -20.99 17.53
N ALA A 121 -0.99 -20.55 18.76
CA ALA A 121 -0.97 -21.41 19.94
C ALA A 121 -2.38 -21.94 20.31
N GLU A 122 -3.43 -21.18 19.99
CA GLU A 122 -4.83 -21.62 20.07
C GLU A 122 -5.20 -22.66 19.00
N GLY A 123 -4.29 -23.00 18.08
CA GLY A 123 -4.48 -24.05 17.07
C GLY A 123 -5.05 -23.56 15.74
N LEU A 124 -5.16 -22.24 15.53
CA LEU A 124 -5.63 -21.68 14.25
C LEU A 124 -4.57 -21.89 13.17
N ASN A 125 -5.00 -22.18 11.95
CA ASN A 125 -4.09 -22.27 10.82
C ASN A 125 -3.57 -20.89 10.39
N GLU A 126 -2.40 -20.86 9.76
CA GLU A 126 -1.73 -19.62 9.34
C GLU A 126 -2.58 -18.73 8.42
N GLY A 127 -3.43 -19.30 7.56
CA GLY A 127 -4.30 -18.53 6.67
C GLY A 127 -5.42 -17.81 7.41
N GLU A 128 -5.93 -18.41 8.49
CA GLU A 128 -6.90 -17.78 9.37
C GLU A 128 -6.24 -16.70 10.24
N VAL A 129 -5.07 -17.00 10.82
CA VAL A 129 -4.30 -16.04 11.60
C VAL A 129 -3.92 -14.82 10.76
N ALA A 130 -3.42 -15.03 9.54
CA ALA A 130 -3.07 -13.95 8.61
C ALA A 130 -4.26 -13.01 8.38
N ARG A 131 -5.45 -13.56 8.13
CA ARG A 131 -6.67 -12.75 7.93
C ARG A 131 -7.07 -11.99 9.19
N ARG A 132 -7.05 -12.63 10.37
CA ARG A 132 -7.39 -11.99 11.65
C ARG A 132 -6.49 -10.82 12.00
N ILE A 133 -5.20 -10.93 11.70
CA ILE A 133 -4.24 -9.84 11.96
C ILE A 133 -4.15 -8.84 10.79
N GLY A 134 -4.95 -8.97 9.73
CA GLY A 134 -5.04 -7.99 8.64
C GLY A 134 -4.08 -8.19 7.46
N PHE A 135 -3.49 -9.37 7.30
CA PHE A 135 -2.71 -9.74 6.10
C PHE A 135 -3.58 -10.43 5.04
N ARG A 136 -3.19 -10.29 3.78
CA ARG A 136 -3.87 -10.94 2.66
C ARG A 136 -3.37 -12.37 2.45
N ARG A 137 -2.09 -12.63 2.70
CA ARG A 137 -1.45 -13.93 2.44
C ARG A 137 -0.70 -14.46 3.66
N PRO A 138 -0.66 -15.79 3.88
CA PRO A 138 0.14 -16.43 4.94
C PRO A 138 1.64 -16.07 4.90
N ALA A 139 2.19 -15.83 3.70
CA ALA A 139 3.58 -15.42 3.55
C ALA A 139 3.90 -14.09 4.27
N GLU A 140 2.94 -13.16 4.35
CA GLU A 140 3.12 -11.89 5.06
C GLU A 140 3.16 -12.09 6.57
N LEU A 141 2.35 -13.03 7.10
CA LEU A 141 2.42 -13.46 8.50
C LEU A 141 3.80 -14.04 8.82
N ARG A 142 4.32 -14.95 7.98
CA ARG A 142 5.65 -15.54 8.20
C ARG A 142 6.76 -14.49 8.17
N ALA A 143 6.68 -13.53 7.24
CA ALA A 143 7.62 -12.41 7.16
C ALA A 143 7.56 -11.52 8.42
N LEU A 144 6.37 -11.29 8.99
CA LEU A 144 6.22 -10.57 10.26
C LEU A 144 6.88 -11.33 11.40
N LEU A 145 6.63 -12.64 11.52
CA LEU A 145 7.15 -13.48 12.61
C LEU A 145 8.66 -13.73 12.53
N ALA A 146 9.25 -13.63 11.34
CA ALA A 146 10.68 -13.77 11.13
C ALA A 146 11.51 -12.56 11.61
N LYS A 147 10.87 -11.39 11.77
CA LYS A 147 11.53 -10.20 12.33
C LYS A 147 11.77 -10.42 13.82
N ARG A 148 13.04 -10.34 14.23
CA ARG A 148 13.47 -10.38 15.64
C ARG A 148 13.68 -8.97 16.17
#